data_AF-A0A7C3J5K5-F1
#
_entry.id   AF-A0A7C3J5K5-F1
#
_cell.length_a   1.000
_cell.length_b   1.000
_cell.length_c   1.000
_cell.angle_alpha   90.00
_cell.angle_beta   90.00
_cell.angle_gamma   90.00
#
_symmetry.space_group_name_H-M   'P 1'
#
loop_
_entity.id
_entity.type
_entity.pdbx_description
1 polymer ?
#
loop_
_entity_poly.entity_id
_entity_poly.type
_entity_poly.pdbx_seq_one_letter_code
_entity_poly.pdbx_strand_id
1 'polypeptide(L)'
;MKKFFILFLVFVFISNIFLYAQNKEKLTYEEGRNDGKIAASSENSFIWGLIGCGATCFFSGLGCIGSTLIGYIIEPSLPYVSFDKGEDYVRGFKDGYSSEVKKKRATSAFVGGCISTVAQVLIYVPIYIIYGATIIASLASIFSMQ
;
A
#
# COMPACT_ATOMS: atom_id res chain seq x y z
N MET A 1 55.57 -2.89 -40.45
CA MET A 1 55.20 -2.05 -39.30
C MET A 1 53.71 -1.69 -39.25
N LYS A 2 53.09 -1.18 -40.33
CA LYS A 2 51.64 -0.84 -40.35
C LYS A 2 50.68 -1.96 -39.90
N LYS A 3 50.95 -3.21 -40.26
CA LYS A 3 50.13 -4.39 -39.87
C LYS A 3 50.14 -4.66 -38.35
N PHE A 4 51.29 -4.47 -37.69
CA PHE A 4 51.41 -4.62 -36.23
C PHE A 4 50.65 -3.51 -35.48
N PHE A 5 50.68 -2.29 -36.02
CA PHE A 5 49.95 -1.16 -35.44
C PHE A 5 48.42 -1.35 -35.48
N ILE A 6 47.91 -1.90 -36.58
CA ILE A 6 46.47 -2.23 -36.72
C ILE A 6 46.07 -3.34 -35.74
N LEU A 7 46.90 -4.38 -35.60
CA LEU A 7 46.66 -5.47 -34.64
C LEU A 7 46.65 -4.97 -33.18
N PHE A 8 47.54 -4.04 -32.85
CA PHE A 8 47.58 -3.42 -31.54
C PHE A 8 46.32 -2.58 -31.24
N LEU A 9 45.85 -1.78 -32.22
CA LEU A 9 44.60 -1.02 -32.07
C LEU A 9 43.37 -1.91 -31.88
N VAL A 10 43.30 -3.01 -32.63
CA VAL A 10 42.21 -4.00 -32.48
C VAL A 10 42.26 -4.65 -31.10
N PHE A 11 43.45 -4.99 -30.60
CA PHE A 11 43.61 -5.55 -29.25
C PHE A 11 43.19 -4.58 -28.14
N VAL A 12 43.56 -3.30 -28.25
CA VAL A 12 43.13 -2.25 -27.31
C VAL A 12 41.61 -2.05 -27.36
N PHE A 13 41.01 -2.08 -28.55
CA PHE A 13 39.56 -1.95 -28.71
C PHE A 13 38.80 -3.12 -28.07
N ILE A 14 39.25 -4.35 -28.32
CA ILE A 14 38.66 -5.56 -27.72
C ILE A 14 38.83 -5.54 -26.19
N SER A 15 39.99 -5.16 -25.68
CA SER A 15 40.26 -5.08 -24.23
C SER A 15 39.36 -4.07 -23.52
N ASN A 16 39.07 -2.92 -24.17
CA ASN A 16 38.15 -1.92 -23.62
C ASN A 16 36.69 -2.43 -23.57
N ILE A 17 36.25 -3.22 -24.56
CA ILE A 17 34.91 -3.84 -24.55
C ILE A 17 34.77 -4.83 -23.38
N PHE A 18 35.79 -5.65 -23.14
CA PHE A 18 35.77 -6.61 -22.03
C PHE A 18 35.79 -5.93 -20.66
N LEU A 19 36.55 -4.85 -20.49
CA LEU A 19 36.55 -4.04 -19.27
C LEU A 19 35.19 -3.39 -19.02
N TYR A 20 34.53 -2.89 -20.07
CA TYR A 20 33.19 -2.30 -19.95
C TYR A 20 32.11 -3.35 -19.61
N ALA A 21 32.25 -4.58 -20.13
CA ALA A 21 31.34 -5.68 -19.84
C ALA A 21 31.50 -6.24 -18.41
N GLN A 22 32.70 -6.19 -17.83
CA GLN A 22 32.96 -6.63 -16.46
C GLN A 22 32.45 -5.64 -15.39
N ASN A 23 32.26 -4.37 -15.75
CA ASN A 23 31.87 -3.32 -14.80
C ASN A 23 30.34 -3.14 -14.68
N LYS A 24 29.55 -4.19 -14.96
CA LYS A 24 28.16 -4.23 -14.49
C LYS A 24 28.20 -4.48 -12.98
N GLU A 25 28.26 -3.39 -12.24
CA GLU A 25 28.08 -3.36 -10.79
C GLU A 25 26.74 -4.08 -10.49
N LYS A 26 26.83 -5.28 -9.89
CA LYS A 26 25.64 -6.01 -9.45
C LYS A 26 25.02 -5.21 -8.32
N LEU A 27 23.84 -4.66 -8.57
CA LEU A 27 23.07 -3.94 -7.57
C LEU A 27 22.73 -4.89 -6.41
N THR A 28 22.77 -4.34 -5.19
CA THR A 28 22.64 -5.13 -3.97
C THR A 28 21.17 -5.34 -3.59
N TYR A 29 20.94 -6.33 -2.71
CA TYR A 29 19.61 -6.57 -2.12
C TYR A 29 19.06 -5.34 -1.37
N GLU A 30 19.90 -4.64 -0.60
CA GLU A 30 19.46 -3.49 0.19
C GLU A 30 19.09 -2.29 -0.69
N GLU A 31 19.80 -2.07 -1.79
CA GLU A 31 19.41 -1.07 -2.80
C GLU A 31 18.05 -1.40 -3.43
N GLY A 32 17.87 -2.66 -3.84
CA GLY A 32 16.58 -3.14 -4.32
C GLY A 32 15.48 -2.90 -3.31
N ARG A 33 15.71 -3.25 -2.04
CA ARG A 33 14.75 -3.07 -0.96
C ARG A 33 14.38 -1.61 -0.75
N ASN A 34 15.34 -0.70 -0.80
CA ASN A 34 15.08 0.72 -0.63
C ASN A 34 14.29 1.30 -1.82
N ASP A 35 14.67 0.93 -3.05
CA ASP A 35 13.94 1.31 -4.26
C ASP A 35 12.50 0.79 -4.25
N GLY A 36 12.29 -0.43 -3.78
CA GLY A 36 10.96 -1.01 -3.60
C GLY A 36 10.08 -0.21 -2.63
N LYS A 37 10.65 0.26 -1.52
CA LYS A 37 9.94 1.14 -0.57
C LYS A 37 9.59 2.49 -1.19
N ILE A 38 10.51 3.06 -1.96
CA ILE A 38 10.26 4.32 -2.68
C ILE A 38 9.16 4.13 -3.72
N ALA A 39 9.17 3.04 -4.47
CA ALA A 39 8.12 2.74 -5.44
C ALA A 39 6.74 2.55 -4.76
N ALA A 40 6.71 1.91 -3.58
CA ALA A 40 5.49 1.79 -2.76
C ALA A 40 4.93 3.14 -2.32
N SER A 41 5.74 4.21 -2.30
CA SER A 41 5.26 5.56 -1.97
C SER A 41 4.19 6.06 -2.95
N SER A 42 4.25 5.62 -4.21
CA SER A 42 3.32 6.02 -5.28
C SER A 42 2.00 5.24 -5.32
N GLU A 43 1.85 4.19 -4.50
CA GLU A 43 0.63 3.39 -4.48
C GLU A 43 -0.56 4.17 -3.88
N ASN A 44 -1.70 4.08 -4.55
CA ASN A 44 -2.91 4.77 -4.13
C ASN A 44 -3.64 4.01 -3.02
N SER A 45 -3.39 4.44 -1.79
CA SER A 45 -4.01 3.88 -0.59
C SER A 45 -5.47 4.30 -0.36
N PHE A 46 -6.03 5.20 -1.18
CA PHE A 46 -7.37 5.76 -0.96
C PHE A 46 -8.48 4.70 -1.01
N ILE A 47 -8.40 3.75 -1.95
CA ILE A 47 -9.37 2.66 -2.10
C ILE A 47 -9.46 1.82 -0.82
N TRP A 48 -8.32 1.61 -0.14
CA TRP A 48 -8.28 0.86 1.11
C TRP A 48 -8.93 1.60 2.26
N GLY A 49 -8.81 2.93 2.29
CA GLY A 49 -9.57 3.76 3.22
C GLY A 49 -11.08 3.66 3.01
N LEU A 50 -11.54 3.60 1.76
CA LEU A 50 -12.95 3.38 1.44
C LEU A 50 -13.42 1.98 1.87
N ILE A 51 -12.60 0.94 1.65
CA ILE A 51 -12.91 -0.42 2.12
C ILE A 51 -13.02 -0.44 3.65
N GLY A 52 -12.10 0.22 4.36
CA GLY A 52 -12.17 0.34 5.81
C GLY A 52 -13.41 1.07 6.30
N CYS A 53 -13.76 2.18 5.66
CA CYS A 53 -14.97 2.95 5.94
C CYS A 53 -16.23 2.10 5.72
N GLY A 54 -16.35 1.48 4.54
CA GLY A 54 -17.47 0.62 4.21
C GLY A 54 -17.61 -0.56 5.16
N ALA A 55 -16.52 -1.27 5.46
CA ALA A 55 -16.55 -2.41 6.38
C ALA A 55 -17.03 -2.02 7.78
N THR A 56 -16.63 -0.84 8.28
CA THR A 56 -17.08 -0.36 9.59
C THR A 56 -18.58 -0.03 9.60
N CYS A 57 -19.12 0.56 8.52
CA CYS A 57 -20.56 0.80 8.41
C CYS A 57 -21.40 -0.49 8.54
N PHE A 58 -20.92 -1.61 8.01
CA PHE A 58 -21.63 -2.89 8.07
C PHE A 58 -21.40 -3.69 9.35
N PHE A 59 -20.22 -3.57 9.98
CA PHE A 59 -19.81 -4.40 11.11
C PHE A 59 -19.52 -3.61 12.40
N SER A 60 -20.10 -2.42 12.56
CA SER A 60 -20.15 -1.60 13.80
C SER A 60 -18.91 -1.75 14.70
N GLY A 61 -17.77 -1.26 14.24
CA GLY A 61 -16.51 -1.25 14.99
C GLY A 61 -15.59 -2.46 14.80
N LEU A 62 -16.07 -3.61 14.30
CA LEU A 62 -15.20 -4.75 13.93
C LEU A 62 -14.63 -4.61 12.51
N GLY A 63 -15.28 -3.80 11.67
CA GLY A 63 -14.89 -3.58 10.27
C GLY A 63 -13.49 -2.96 10.10
N CYS A 64 -13.04 -2.12 11.04
CA CYS A 64 -11.70 -1.54 11.00
C CYS A 64 -10.60 -2.61 11.24
N ILE A 65 -10.83 -3.59 12.10
CA ILE A 65 -9.88 -4.69 12.36
C ILE A 65 -9.86 -5.66 11.16
N GLY A 66 -11.04 -6.05 10.68
CA GLY A 66 -11.17 -6.98 9.55
C GLY A 66 -10.56 -6.42 8.26
N SER A 67 -10.84 -5.16 7.92
CA SER A 67 -10.28 -4.51 6.72
C SER A 67 -8.76 -4.33 6.81
N THR A 68 -8.23 -4.04 8.01
CA THR A 68 -6.78 -3.97 8.25
C THR A 68 -6.11 -5.33 8.02
N LEU A 69 -6.71 -6.41 8.53
CA LEU A 69 -6.20 -7.78 8.35
C LEU A 69 -6.20 -8.18 6.87
N ILE A 70 -7.28 -7.88 6.15
CA ILE A 70 -7.38 -8.15 4.71
C ILE A 70 -6.30 -7.38 3.92
N GLY A 71 -5.98 -6.14 4.32
CA GLY A 71 -4.90 -5.35 3.73
C GLY A 71 -3.50 -5.97 3.87
N TYR A 72 -3.26 -6.77 4.91
CA TYR A 72 -2.00 -7.52 5.10
C TYR A 72 -1.96 -8.84 4.32
N ILE A 73 -3.11 -9.50 4.18
CA ILE A 73 -3.22 -10.81 3.50
C ILE A 73 -3.11 -10.64 1.99
N ILE A 74 -3.72 -9.60 1.42
CA ILE A 74 -3.74 -9.40 -0.03
C ILE A 74 -2.36 -8.96 -0.52
N GLU A 75 -1.76 -9.78 -1.38
CA GLU A 75 -0.49 -9.45 -2.01
C GLU A 75 -0.64 -8.29 -3.00
N PRO A 76 0.27 -7.31 -2.98
CA PRO A 76 0.24 -6.21 -3.92
C PRO A 76 0.80 -6.65 -5.29
N SER A 77 0.16 -6.15 -6.35
CA SER A 77 0.67 -6.31 -7.71
C SER A 77 2.00 -5.56 -7.85
N LEU A 78 3.07 -6.28 -8.16
CA LEU A 78 4.40 -5.70 -8.30
C LEU A 78 4.48 -4.87 -9.60
N PRO A 79 5.10 -3.68 -9.56
CA PRO A 79 5.43 -2.95 -10.77
C PRO A 79 6.56 -3.68 -11.52
N TYR A 80 6.70 -3.39 -12.82
CA TYR A 80 7.77 -3.99 -13.62
C TYR A 80 9.15 -3.61 -13.08
N VAL A 81 10.01 -4.62 -12.90
CA VAL A 81 11.42 -4.46 -12.53
C VAL A 81 12.26 -5.18 -13.58
N SER A 82 13.27 -4.51 -14.14
CA SER A 82 14.17 -5.16 -15.08
C SER A 82 14.99 -6.25 -14.38
N PHE A 83 15.00 -7.44 -14.97
CA PHE A 83 15.82 -8.57 -14.54
C PHE A 83 17.33 -8.33 -14.75
N ASP A 84 17.70 -7.34 -15.57
CA ASP A 84 19.11 -6.99 -15.84
C ASP A 84 19.84 -6.45 -14.61
N LYS A 85 19.10 -6.08 -13.56
CA LYS A 85 19.63 -5.56 -12.29
C LYS A 85 20.15 -6.65 -11.34
N GLY A 86 19.95 -7.92 -11.67
CA GLY A 86 20.38 -9.07 -10.86
C GLY A 86 19.28 -9.58 -9.92
N GLU A 87 19.31 -10.88 -9.63
CA GLU A 87 18.29 -11.56 -8.83
C GLU A 87 18.17 -11.03 -7.40
N ASP A 88 19.31 -10.68 -6.77
CA ASP A 88 19.33 -10.17 -5.40
C ASP A 88 18.63 -8.81 -5.28
N TYR A 89 18.86 -7.92 -6.25
CA TYR A 89 18.15 -6.64 -6.33
C TYR A 89 16.65 -6.84 -6.53
N VAL A 90 16.24 -7.72 -7.46
CA VAL A 90 14.82 -7.98 -7.75
C VAL A 90 14.10 -8.55 -6.51
N ARG A 91 14.78 -9.44 -5.77
CA ARG A 91 14.26 -9.99 -4.51
C ARG A 91 14.09 -8.90 -3.46
N GLY A 92 15.12 -8.08 -3.25
CA GLY A 92 15.06 -6.94 -2.33
C GLY A 92 13.92 -5.98 -2.67
N PHE A 93 13.79 -5.64 -3.95
CA PHE A 93 12.72 -4.78 -4.44
C PHE A 93 11.33 -5.33 -4.13
N LYS A 94 11.10 -6.62 -4.42
CA LYS A 94 9.83 -7.27 -4.14
C LYS A 94 9.49 -7.24 -2.65
N ASP A 95 10.45 -7.52 -1.79
CA ASP A 95 10.26 -7.55 -0.34
C ASP A 95 9.99 -6.14 0.22
N GLY A 96 10.78 -5.15 -0.21
CA GLY A 96 10.62 -3.74 0.17
C GLY A 96 9.25 -3.18 -0.27
N TYR A 97 8.88 -3.41 -1.53
CA TYR A 97 7.61 -2.97 -2.08
C TYR A 97 6.42 -3.62 -1.39
N SER A 98 6.43 -4.95 -1.27
CA SER A 98 5.31 -5.70 -0.68
C SER A 98 5.06 -5.31 0.77
N SER A 99 6.13 -5.19 1.56
CA SER A 99 6.04 -4.83 2.98
C SER A 99 5.43 -3.44 3.19
N GLU A 100 5.90 -2.41 2.46
CA GLU A 100 5.38 -1.05 2.60
C GLU A 100 3.97 -0.88 2.03
N VAL A 101 3.64 -1.52 0.90
CA VAL A 101 2.28 -1.45 0.36
C VAL A 101 1.29 -2.09 1.34
N LYS A 102 1.58 -3.28 1.88
CA LYS A 102 0.72 -3.93 2.88
C LYS A 102 0.49 -3.04 4.10
N LYS A 103 1.56 -2.42 4.62
CA LYS A 103 1.47 -1.48 5.74
C LYS A 103 0.59 -0.27 5.40
N LYS A 104 0.80 0.37 4.24
CA LYS A 104 -0.02 1.50 3.79
C LYS A 104 -1.49 1.16 3.64
N ARG A 105 -1.80 0.02 3.02
CA ARG A 105 -3.17 -0.48 2.83
C ARG A 105 -3.86 -0.70 4.17
N ALA A 106 -3.18 -1.38 5.08
CA ALA A 106 -3.66 -1.63 6.43
C ALA A 106 -3.90 -0.34 7.22
N THR A 107 -2.94 0.60 7.20
CA THR A 107 -3.10 1.90 7.88
C THR A 107 -4.24 2.72 7.29
N SER A 108 -4.35 2.77 5.95
CA SER A 108 -5.43 3.50 5.29
C SER A 108 -6.81 2.90 5.61
N ALA A 109 -6.93 1.57 5.58
CA ALA A 109 -8.14 0.86 5.97
C ALA A 109 -8.51 1.13 7.44
N PHE A 110 -7.53 1.10 8.34
CA PHE A 110 -7.76 1.43 9.76
C PHE A 110 -8.26 2.86 9.93
N VAL A 111 -7.59 3.84 9.32
CA VAL A 111 -7.96 5.26 9.39
C VAL A 111 -9.36 5.50 8.81
N GLY A 112 -9.65 4.93 7.64
CA GLY A 112 -10.98 5.00 7.03
C GLY A 112 -12.06 4.39 7.93
N GLY A 113 -11.75 3.26 8.58
CA GLY A 113 -12.63 2.64 9.56
C GLY A 113 -12.88 3.52 10.78
N CYS A 114 -11.85 4.16 11.35
CA CYS A 114 -12.01 5.08 12.47
C CYS A 114 -12.87 6.31 12.12
N ILE A 115 -12.63 6.91 10.96
CA ILE A 115 -13.42 8.05 10.47
C ILE A 115 -14.90 7.66 10.35
N SER A 116 -15.16 6.47 9.80
CA SER A 116 -16.51 5.94 9.70
C SER A 116 -17.19 5.75 11.06
N THR A 117 -16.49 5.20 12.06
CA THR A 117 -17.05 5.04 13.41
C THR A 117 -17.47 6.38 14.01
N VAL A 118 -16.60 7.40 13.88
CA VAL A 118 -16.90 8.75 14.40
C VAL A 118 -18.11 9.34 13.69
N ALA A 119 -18.16 9.25 12.35
CA ALA A 119 -19.31 9.73 11.57
C ALA A 119 -20.61 9.00 11.96
N GLN A 120 -20.54 7.69 12.18
CA GLN A 120 -21.66 6.87 12.61
C GLN A 120 -22.19 7.34 13.98
N VAL A 121 -21.32 7.53 14.96
CA VAL A 121 -21.71 8.04 16.29
C VAL A 121 -22.37 9.41 16.18
N LEU A 122 -21.80 10.33 15.38
CA LEU A 122 -22.35 11.67 15.19
C LEU A 122 -23.73 11.69 14.54
N ILE A 123 -24.06 10.73 13.68
CA ILE A 123 -25.36 10.65 13.00
C ILE A 123 -26.38 9.89 13.84
N TYR A 124 -26.02 8.72 14.36
CA TYR A 124 -26.98 7.85 15.05
C TYR A 124 -27.37 8.39 16.43
N VAL A 125 -26.46 9.05 17.16
CA VAL A 125 -26.78 9.59 18.50
C VAL A 125 -27.92 10.63 18.46
N PRO A 126 -27.87 11.68 17.59
CA PRO A 126 -29.00 12.60 17.44
C PRO A 126 -30.30 11.92 17.01
N ILE A 127 -30.22 10.94 16.08
CA ILE A 127 -31.39 10.19 15.63
C ILE A 127 -32.03 9.45 16.81
N TYR A 128 -31.24 8.77 17.65
CA TYR A 128 -31.74 8.08 18.84
C TYR A 128 -32.37 9.05 19.85
N ILE A 129 -31.81 10.25 20.03
CA ILE A 129 -32.39 11.27 20.90
C ILE A 129 -33.75 11.74 20.38
N ILE A 130 -33.88 12.02 19.08
CA ILE A 130 -35.14 12.44 18.44
C ILE A 130 -36.19 11.32 18.52
N TYR A 131 -35.81 10.08 18.19
CA TYR A 131 -36.70 8.92 18.30
C TYR A 131 -37.14 8.67 19.75
N GLY A 132 -36.22 8.77 20.72
CA GLY A 132 -36.57 8.64 22.14
C GLY A 132 -37.55 9.72 22.60
N ALA A 133 -37.31 10.98 22.22
CA ALA A 133 -38.19 12.10 22.57
C ALA A 133 -39.60 11.96 21.96
N THR A 134 -39.69 11.51 20.71
CA THR A 134 -40.99 11.29 20.04
C THR A 134 -41.78 10.15 20.67
N ILE A 135 -41.12 9.04 21.05
CA ILE A 135 -41.77 7.94 21.78
C ILE A 135 -42.30 8.43 23.13
N ILE A 136 -41.49 9.15 23.91
CA ILE A 136 -41.91 9.70 25.22
C ILE A 136 -43.10 10.64 25.05
N ALA A 137 -43.06 11.55 24.07
CA ALA A 137 -44.16 12.46 23.80
C ALA A 137 -45.45 11.72 23.39
N SER A 138 -45.34 10.67 22.57
CA SER A 138 -46.49 9.85 22.16
C SER A 138 -47.08 9.03 23.30
N LEU A 139 -46.27 8.55 24.25
CA LEU A 139 -46.76 7.88 25.45
C LEU A 139 -47.46 8.87 26.38
N ALA A 140 -46.88 10.06 26.59
CA ALA A 140 -47.46 11.09 27.43
C ALA A 140 -48.86 11.53 26.95
N SER A 141 -49.06 11.65 25.63
CA SER A 141 -50.37 12.02 25.08
C SER A 141 -51.43 10.94 25.31
N ILE A 142 -51.08 9.65 25.23
CA ILE A 142 -52.00 8.55 25.51
C ILE A 142 -52.47 8.57 26.97
N PHE A 143 -51.55 8.77 27.93
CA PHE A 143 -51.90 8.80 29.34
C PHE A 143 -52.71 10.05 29.74
N SER A 144 -52.57 11.16 29.02
CA SER A 144 -53.40 12.36 29.25
C SER A 144 -54.87 12.23 28.78
N MET A 145 -55.22 11.16 28.06
CA MET A 145 -56.58 10.90 27.57
C MET A 145 -57.40 9.97 28.47
N GLN A 146 -56.81 9.43 29.53
CA GLN A 146 -57.48 8.62 30.57
C GLN A 146 -57.85 9.49 31.77
#